data_AF-A0A8X6GFC3-F1
#
_entry.id   AF-A0A8X6GFC3-F1
#
_cell.length_a   1.000
_cell.length_b   1.000
_cell.length_c   1.000
_cell.angle_alpha   90.00
_cell.angle_beta   90.00
_cell.angle_gamma   90.00
#
_symmetry.space_group_name_H-M   'P 1'
#
loop_
_entity.id
_entity.type
_entity.pdbx_description
1 polymer ?
#
loop_
_entity_poly.entity_id
_entity_poly.type
_entity_poly.pdbx_seq_one_letter_code
_entity_poly.pdbx_strand_id
1 'polypeptide(L)'
;MKGINLLEKFTTDLKSGDTLPGESAFKLYDTYGFPLDITLDVLKEKKINFDQKGFDDAMGEQKERARAKWAGSGEKSVEQVWFDLINKFGKTKFVGYEFNEVSDAKILAIVSSKNEVIDSAKEEKR
;
A
#
# COMPACT_ATOMS: atom_id res chain seq x y z
N MET A 1 -16.67 4.95 -23.34
CA MET A 1 -15.30 5.32 -23.81
C MET A 1 -14.73 6.50 -23.01
N LYS A 2 -14.61 6.41 -21.66
CA LYS A 2 -14.02 7.52 -20.87
C LYS A 2 -12.49 7.46 -20.80
N GLY A 3 -11.91 6.27 -20.93
CA GLY A 3 -10.46 6.07 -20.81
C GLY A 3 -9.64 6.53 -22.01
N ILE A 4 -10.15 6.38 -23.24
CA ILE A 4 -9.42 6.80 -24.47
C ILE A 4 -9.23 8.32 -24.49
N ASN A 5 -10.25 9.10 -24.13
CA ASN A 5 -10.14 10.56 -24.03
C ASN A 5 -9.11 11.02 -22.98
N LEU A 6 -8.84 10.20 -21.97
CA LEU A 6 -7.81 10.51 -20.98
C LEU A 6 -6.42 10.30 -21.56
N LEU A 7 -6.19 9.16 -22.22
CA LEU A 7 -4.92 8.89 -22.89
C LEU A 7 -4.60 9.92 -23.99
N GLU A 8 -5.62 10.37 -24.71
CA GLU A 8 -5.47 11.46 -25.67
C GLU A 8 -4.89 12.71 -25.01
N LYS A 9 -5.37 13.12 -23.84
CA LYS A 9 -4.81 14.29 -23.14
C LYS A 9 -3.32 14.18 -22.81
N PHE A 10 -2.83 12.98 -22.52
CA PHE A 10 -1.42 12.73 -22.24
C PHE A 10 -0.56 12.58 -23.50
N THR A 11 -1.20 12.44 -24.67
CA THR A 11 -0.55 12.25 -25.96
C THR A 11 -0.86 13.37 -26.96
N THR A 12 -1.69 14.37 -26.60
CA THR A 12 -2.13 15.47 -27.49
C THR A 12 -0.96 16.23 -28.09
N ASP A 13 0.09 16.47 -27.30
CA ASP A 13 1.26 17.23 -27.72
C ASP A 13 2.35 16.33 -28.33
N LEU A 14 2.16 15.01 -28.33
CA LEU A 14 3.11 14.03 -28.85
C LEU A 14 2.76 13.66 -30.30
N LYS A 15 3.78 13.64 -31.14
CA LYS A 15 3.72 13.27 -32.56
C LYS A 15 4.38 11.92 -32.80
N SER A 16 4.16 11.37 -33.98
CA SER A 16 4.87 10.18 -34.44
C SER A 16 6.39 10.37 -34.31
N GLY A 17 7.06 9.44 -33.63
CA GLY A 17 8.49 9.47 -33.33
C GLY A 17 8.83 10.03 -31.95
N ASP A 18 7.90 10.75 -31.31
CA ASP A 18 8.08 11.20 -29.92
C ASP A 18 7.98 10.04 -28.94
N THR A 19 8.34 10.27 -27.69
CA THR A 19 8.31 9.25 -26.64
C THR A 19 7.37 9.70 -25.53
N LEU A 20 6.40 8.85 -25.15
CA LEU A 20 5.62 9.09 -23.94
C LEU A 20 6.52 8.83 -22.73
N PRO A 21 6.75 9.84 -21.85
CA PRO A 21 7.56 9.65 -20.65
C PRO A 21 6.95 8.60 -19.73
N GLY A 22 7.81 7.76 -19.13
CA GLY A 22 7.37 6.67 -18.27
C GLY A 22 6.61 7.15 -17.04
N GLU A 23 6.95 8.32 -16.49
CA GLU A 23 6.22 8.97 -15.39
C GLU A 23 4.76 9.31 -15.75
N SER A 24 4.53 9.75 -16.99
CA SER A 24 3.18 10.09 -17.48
C SER A 24 2.32 8.83 -17.65
N ALA A 25 2.90 7.77 -18.20
CA ALA A 25 2.25 6.46 -18.29
C ALA A 25 2.01 5.84 -16.91
N PHE A 26 2.95 6.01 -15.98
CA PHE A 26 2.81 5.57 -14.61
C PHE A 26 1.62 6.26 -13.93
N LYS A 27 1.44 7.57 -14.16
CA LYS A 27 0.27 8.30 -13.65
C LYS A 27 -1.04 7.78 -14.23
N LEU A 28 -1.09 7.48 -15.53
CA LEU A 28 -2.25 6.83 -16.17
C LEU A 28 -2.61 5.51 -15.50
N TYR A 29 -1.60 4.69 -15.21
CA TYR A 29 -1.77 3.40 -14.56
C TYR A 29 -2.17 3.51 -13.08
N ASP A 30 -1.38 4.22 -12.27
CA ASP A 30 -1.54 4.29 -10.81
C ASP A 30 -2.69 5.18 -10.36
N THR A 31 -2.78 6.40 -10.90
CA THR A 31 -3.77 7.39 -10.43
C THR A 31 -5.12 7.20 -11.11
N TYR A 32 -5.12 6.88 -12.40
CA TYR A 32 -6.34 6.82 -13.20
C TYR A 32 -6.81 5.38 -13.49
N GLY A 33 -6.04 4.36 -13.07
CA GLY A 33 -6.39 2.95 -13.25
C GLY A 33 -6.46 2.53 -14.72
N PHE A 34 -5.80 3.27 -15.62
CA PHE A 34 -5.85 2.99 -17.04
C PHE A 34 -4.91 1.83 -17.40
N PRO A 35 -5.39 0.78 -18.10
CA PRO A 35 -4.57 -0.39 -18.40
C PRO A 35 -3.33 -0.03 -19.24
N LEU A 36 -2.18 -0.59 -18.86
CA LEU A 36 -0.94 -0.39 -19.59
C LEU A 36 -1.02 -0.98 -21.00
N ASP A 37 -1.66 -2.15 -21.17
CA ASP A 37 -1.81 -2.80 -22.47
C ASP A 37 -2.51 -1.89 -23.49
N ILE A 38 -3.61 -1.24 -23.07
CA ILE A 38 -4.36 -0.31 -23.92
C ILE A 38 -3.52 0.95 -24.23
N THR A 39 -2.73 1.41 -23.25
CA THR A 39 -1.79 2.53 -23.47
C THR A 39 -0.79 2.19 -24.56
N LEU A 40 -0.15 1.03 -24.46
CA LEU A 40 0.86 0.56 -25.41
C LEU A 40 0.28 0.37 -26.81
N ASP A 41 -0.94 -0.16 -26.92
CA ASP A 41 -1.60 -0.36 -28.22
C ASP A 41 -1.87 0.98 -28.92
N VAL A 42 -2.38 1.98 -28.21
CA VAL A 42 -2.64 3.31 -28.78
C VAL A 42 -1.34 4.04 -29.14
N LEU A 43 -0.28 3.88 -28.33
CA LEU A 43 1.04 4.44 -28.66
C LEU A 43 1.61 3.82 -29.94
N LYS A 44 1.47 2.51 -30.12
CA LYS A 44 1.86 1.80 -31.35
C LYS A 44 1.09 2.32 -32.57
N GLU A 45 -0.23 2.47 -32.45
CA GLU A 45 -1.07 3.02 -33.53
C GLU A 45 -0.63 4.44 -33.94
N LYS A 46 -0.27 5.28 -32.96
CA LYS A 46 0.21 6.65 -33.18
C LYS A 46 1.71 6.74 -33.53
N LYS A 47 2.43 5.62 -33.58
CA LYS A 47 3.90 5.55 -33.77
C LYS A 47 4.68 6.38 -32.74
N ILE A 48 4.17 6.43 -31.50
CA ILE A 48 4.82 7.07 -30.36
C ILE A 48 5.60 5.98 -29.61
N ASN A 49 6.84 6.27 -29.25
CA ASN A 49 7.68 5.38 -28.47
C ASN A 49 7.25 5.39 -27.00
N PHE A 50 7.59 4.34 -26.27
CA PHE A 50 7.29 4.21 -24.86
C PHE A 50 8.58 4.16 -24.04
N ASP A 51 8.71 5.06 -23.06
CA ASP A 51 9.82 5.02 -22.11
C ASP A 51 9.53 3.99 -20.99
N GLN A 52 9.80 2.73 -21.30
CA GLN A 52 9.68 1.62 -20.35
C GLN A 52 10.57 1.84 -19.12
N LYS A 53 11.79 2.35 -19.32
CA LYS A 53 12.74 2.52 -18.22
C LYS A 53 12.22 3.54 -17.21
N GLY A 54 11.75 4.70 -17.67
CA GLY A 54 11.17 5.71 -16.80
C GLY A 54 9.91 5.23 -16.07
N PHE A 55 9.15 4.31 -16.67
CA PHE A 55 7.97 3.72 -16.04
C PHE A 55 8.36 2.78 -14.90
N ASP A 56 9.36 1.92 -15.14
CA ASP A 56 9.89 0.99 -14.14
C ASP A 56 10.55 1.74 -12.97
N ASP A 57 11.30 2.81 -13.27
CA ASP A 57 11.91 3.69 -12.26
C ASP A 57 10.83 4.35 -11.38
N ALA A 58 9.77 4.92 -11.99
CA ALA A 58 8.66 5.53 -11.26
C ALA A 58 7.89 4.53 -10.38
N MET A 59 7.74 3.29 -10.84
CA MET A 59 7.14 2.21 -10.07
C MET A 59 8.02 1.80 -8.87
N GLY A 60 9.33 1.76 -9.07
CA GLY A 60 10.32 1.56 -8.01
C GLY A 60 10.21 2.63 -6.93
N GLU A 61 10.23 3.90 -7.32
CA GLU A 61 10.11 5.03 -6.38
C GLU A 61 8.80 5.04 -5.61
N GLN A 62 7.68 4.65 -6.23
CA GLN A 62 6.40 4.54 -5.53
C GLN A 62 6.46 3.43 -4.47
N LYS A 63 7.05 2.27 -4.80
CA LYS A 63 7.23 1.15 -3.86
C LYS A 63 8.12 1.54 -2.69
N GLU A 64 9.19 2.30 -2.95
CA GLU A 64 10.06 2.83 -1.89
C GLU A 64 9.34 3.86 -1.03
N ARG A 65 8.58 4.79 -1.63
CA ARG A 65 7.75 5.75 -0.89
C ARG A 65 6.69 5.05 -0.04
N ALA A 66 6.04 4.01 -0.55
CA ALA A 66 5.09 3.21 0.22
C ALA A 66 5.75 2.53 1.42
N ARG A 67 6.94 1.96 1.22
CA ARG A 67 7.76 1.38 2.31
C ARG A 67 8.22 2.43 3.32
N ALA A 68 8.62 3.61 2.88
CA ALA A 68 9.05 4.70 3.75
C ALA A 68 7.88 5.28 4.56
N LYS A 69 6.69 5.39 3.97
CA LYS A 69 5.46 5.79 4.66
C LYS A 69 5.03 4.76 5.70
N TRP A 70 5.11 3.47 5.40
CA TRP A 70 4.93 2.39 6.39
C TRP A 70 5.96 2.50 7.52
N ALA A 71 7.23 2.75 7.18
CA ALA A 71 8.28 2.87 8.17
C ALA A 71 8.13 4.08 9.11
N GLY A 72 7.37 5.11 8.72
CA GLY A 72 7.16 6.35 9.48
C GLY A 72 5.79 6.50 10.16
N SER A 73 4.84 5.58 9.96
CA SER A 73 3.46 5.69 10.47
C SER A 73 3.27 5.28 11.94
N GLY A 74 4.33 4.86 12.64
CA GLY A 74 4.22 4.27 13.99
C GLY A 74 3.83 2.79 13.97
N GLU A 75 3.53 2.19 12.80
CA GLU A 75 3.27 0.75 12.67
C GLU A 75 4.47 -0.12 13.04
N LYS A 76 5.72 0.37 12.87
CA LYS A 76 6.91 -0.37 13.31
C LYS A 76 6.92 -0.63 14.83
N SER A 77 6.49 0.32 15.65
CA SER A 77 6.42 0.10 17.10
C SER A 77 5.24 -0.80 17.48
N VAL A 78 4.11 -0.68 16.77
CA VAL A 78 2.97 -1.60 16.90
C VAL A 78 3.39 -3.03 16.59
N GLU A 79 3.96 -3.28 15.40
CA GLU A 79 4.40 -4.61 14.96
C GLU A 79 5.43 -5.21 15.91
N GLN A 80 6.43 -4.43 16.34
CA GLN A 80 7.49 -4.93 17.22
C GLN A 80 6.94 -5.41 18.56
N VAL A 81 6.00 -4.68 19.18
CA VAL A 81 5.36 -5.10 20.43
C VAL A 81 4.58 -6.39 20.26
N TRP A 82 3.83 -6.54 19.16
CA TRP A 82 3.11 -7.79 18.89
C TRP A 82 4.05 -8.96 18.60
N PHE A 83 5.15 -8.75 17.87
CA PHE A 83 6.16 -9.77 17.64
C PHE A 83 6.81 -10.24 18.96
N ASP A 84 7.17 -9.30 19.84
CA ASP A 84 7.76 -9.62 21.14
C ASP A 84 6.78 -10.40 22.04
N LEU A 85 5.50 -10.03 22.02
CA LEU A 85 4.44 -10.75 22.75
C LEU A 85 4.22 -12.17 22.21
N ILE A 86 4.19 -12.34 20.88
CA ILE A 86 4.05 -13.67 20.25
C ILE A 86 5.27 -14.54 20.56
N ASN A 87 6.49 -13.98 20.53
CA ASN A 87 7.70 -14.72 20.89
C ASN A 87 7.72 -15.13 22.37
N LYS A 88 7.22 -14.26 23.26
CA LYS A 88 7.20 -14.52 24.71
C LYS A 88 6.12 -15.51 25.14
N PHE A 89 4.92 -15.41 24.58
CA PHE A 89 3.75 -16.15 25.05
C PHE A 89 3.22 -17.19 24.05
N GLY A 90 3.68 -17.15 22.80
CA GLY A 90 3.15 -17.98 21.72
C GLY A 90 1.84 -17.47 21.14
N LYS A 91 1.27 -18.25 20.22
CA LYS A 91 -0.01 -17.94 19.56
C LYS A 91 -1.18 -18.26 20.49
N THR A 92 -2.16 -17.35 20.57
CA THR A 92 -3.44 -17.63 21.21
C THR A 92 -4.35 -18.44 20.29
N LYS A 93 -5.26 -19.22 20.87
CA LYS A 93 -6.29 -19.93 20.12
C LYS A 93 -7.56 -19.08 20.07
N PHE A 94 -8.04 -18.78 18.88
CA PHE A 94 -9.36 -18.19 18.69
C PHE A 94 -10.44 -19.28 18.82
N VAL A 95 -11.48 -19.02 19.61
CA VAL A 95 -12.58 -19.96 19.89
C VAL A 95 -13.97 -19.32 19.74
N GLY A 96 -14.02 -18.11 19.15
CA GLY A 96 -15.24 -17.29 19.07
C GLY A 96 -16.29 -17.77 18.05
N TYR A 97 -16.02 -18.83 17.30
CA TYR A 97 -17.04 -19.47 16.45
C TYR A 97 -17.87 -20.50 17.22
N GLU A 98 -17.24 -21.20 18.17
CA GLU A 98 -17.87 -22.25 18.95
C GLU A 98 -18.41 -21.73 20.29
N PHE A 99 -17.80 -20.70 20.88
CA PHE A 99 -18.12 -20.21 22.20
C PHE A 99 -18.23 -18.68 22.25
N ASN A 100 -19.28 -18.18 22.91
CA ASN A 100 -19.46 -16.75 23.18
C ASN A 100 -18.80 -16.31 24.50
N GLU A 101 -18.45 -17.26 25.37
CA GLU A 101 -17.83 -17.02 26.68
C GLU A 101 -16.75 -18.07 26.96
N VAL A 102 -15.65 -17.64 27.58
CA VAL A 102 -14.51 -18.49 27.95
C VAL A 102 -14.14 -18.18 29.39
N SER A 103 -14.27 -19.15 30.28
CA SER A 103 -14.08 -18.97 31.73
C SER A 103 -12.63 -19.11 32.20
N ASP A 104 -11.76 -19.72 31.38
CA ASP A 104 -10.35 -20.00 31.68
C ASP A 104 -9.36 -19.08 30.94
N ALA A 105 -9.85 -17.99 30.35
CA ALA A 105 -9.01 -17.00 29.68
C ALA A 105 -8.10 -16.26 30.68
N LYS A 106 -6.83 -16.04 30.30
CA LYS A 106 -5.85 -15.30 31.10
C LYS A 106 -5.36 -14.08 30.33
N ILE A 107 -5.28 -12.94 31.02
CA ILE A 107 -4.64 -11.73 30.49
C ILE A 107 -3.13 -11.93 30.55
N LEU A 108 -2.47 -11.93 29.38
CA LEU A 108 -1.02 -12.15 29.27
C LEU A 108 -0.23 -10.84 29.26
N ALA A 109 -0.79 -9.78 28.70
CA ALA A 109 -0.17 -8.45 28.63
C ALA A 109 -1.23 -7.36 28.43
N ILE A 110 -0.89 -6.13 28.81
CA ILE A 110 -1.65 -4.92 28.51
C ILE A 110 -0.76 -4.01 27.67
N VAL A 111 -1.25 -3.55 26.52
CA VAL A 111 -0.54 -2.62 25.64
C VAL A 111 -1.23 -1.26 25.69
N SER A 112 -0.47 -0.22 26.03
CA SER A 112 -0.98 1.15 26.08
C SER A 112 -1.23 1.71 24.67
N SER A 113 -1.96 2.83 24.57
CA SER A 113 -2.14 3.57 23.31
C SER A 113 -0.83 4.12 22.73
N LYS A 114 0.26 4.08 23.49
CA LYS A 114 1.62 4.43 23.05
C LYS A 114 2.43 3.21 22.58
N ASN A 115 1.80 2.03 22.45
CA ASN A 115 2.46 0.76 22.13
C ASN A 115 3.54 0.38 23.15
N GLU A 116 3.26 0.58 24.43
CA GLU A 116 4.14 0.14 25.51
C GLU A 116 3.45 -0.94 26.34
N VAL A 117 4.17 -1.98 26.70
CA VAL A 117 3.65 -3.00 27.62
C VAL A 117 3.65 -2.41 29.02
N ILE A 118 2.48 -2.40 29.67
CA ILE A 118 2.27 -1.84 31.00
C ILE A 118 1.74 -2.88 31.96
N ASP A 119 2.05 -2.72 33.26
CA ASP A 119 1.64 -3.66 34.30
C ASP A 119 0.22 -3.37 34.83
N SER A 120 -0.30 -2.16 34.61
CA SER A 120 -1.66 -1.78 35.05
C SER A 120 -2.23 -0.66 34.18
N ALA A 121 -3.52 -0.78 33.81
CA ALA A 121 -4.29 0.30 33.21
C ALA A 121 -5.20 0.94 34.27
N LYS A 122 -5.28 2.27 34.30
CA LYS A 122 -6.24 3.00 35.15
C LYS A 122 -7.48 3.33 34.34
N GLU A 123 -8.65 3.19 34.97
CA GLU A 123 -9.93 3.59 34.38
C GLU A 123 -9.99 5.12 34.30
N GLU A 124 -10.10 5.66 33.09
CA GLU A 124 -10.32 7.08 32.86
C GLU A 124 -11.82 7.34 33.05
N LYS A 125 -12.22 7.80 34.24
CA LYS A 125 -13.60 8.22 34.50
C LYS A 125 -13.92 9.42 33.59
N ARG A 126 -14.84 9.19 32.64
CA ARG A 126 -15.56 10.26 31.93
C ARG A 126 -16.55 10.96 32.85
#